data_AF-A0A0P9UMA8-F1
#
_entry.id   AF-A0A0P9UMA8-F1
#
_cell.length_a   1.000
_cell.length_b   1.000
_cell.length_c   1.000
_cell.angle_alpha   90.00
_cell.angle_beta   90.00
_cell.angle_gamma   90.00
#
_symmetry.space_group_name_H-M   'P 1'
#
loop_
_entity.id
_entity.type
_entity.pdbx_description
1 polymer ?
#
loop_
_entity_poly.entity_id
_entity_poly.type
_entity_poly.pdbx_seq_one_letter_code
_entity_poly.pdbx_strand_id
1 'polypeptide(L)' 'MSNGLVDYEEYYEIDKANFGLFQADLKAADALAMTCRRRERDDLLIQKPGAKRGMAI' A
#
# COMPACT_ATOMS: atom_id res chain seq x y z
N MET A 1 -20.63 -4.61 -17.45
CA MET A 1 -19.54 -5.39 -16.85
C MET A 1 -18.39 -4.43 -16.63
N SER A 2 -18.19 -3.93 -15.40
CA SER A 2 -17.14 -2.95 -15.10
C SER A 2 -15.82 -3.70 -14.84
N ASN A 3 -14.82 -3.42 -15.67
CA ASN A 3 -13.46 -3.98 -15.66
C ASN A 3 -12.95 -4.36 -14.26
N GLY A 4 -12.64 -5.64 -14.07
CA GLY A 4 -11.94 -6.21 -12.91
C GLY A 4 -10.45 -5.85 -12.82
N LEU A 5 -10.09 -4.66 -13.31
CA LEU A 5 -8.77 -4.04 -13.29
C LEU A 5 -8.92 -2.60 -12.80
N VAL A 6 -9.77 -2.39 -11.79
CA VAL A 6 -9.73 -1.15 -11.03
C VAL A 6 -8.36 -1.11 -10.39
N ASP A 7 -7.53 -0.14 -10.78
CA ASP A 7 -6.32 0.23 -10.07
C ASP A 7 -6.71 0.50 -8.61
N TYR A 8 -6.52 -0.51 -7.77
CA TYR A 8 -6.73 -0.38 -6.34
C TYR A 8 -5.55 0.39 -5.79
N GLU A 9 -5.73 1.69 -5.65
CA GLU A 9 -4.80 2.52 -4.91
C GLU A 9 -4.95 2.22 -3.42
N GLU A 10 -3.94 1.60 -2.84
CA GLU A 10 -3.86 1.33 -1.41
C GLU A 10 -3.17 2.50 -0.71
N TYR A 11 -3.89 3.15 0.22
CA TYR A 11 -3.37 4.25 1.01
C TYR A 11 -2.94 3.73 2.39
N TYR A 12 -1.64 3.78 2.66
CA TYR A 12 -1.06 3.41 3.96
C TYR A 12 -0.69 4.67 4.74
N GLU A 13 -0.97 4.67 6.04
CA GLU A 13 -0.52 5.71 6.94
C GLU A 13 0.99 5.59 7.16
N ILE A 14 1.68 6.72 7.06
CA ILE A 14 3.10 6.83 7.38
C ILE A 14 3.31 7.97 8.37
N ASP A 15 4.22 7.78 9.31
CA ASP A 15 4.59 8.85 10.23
C ASP A 15 5.48 9.90 9.55
N LYS A 16 5.64 11.05 10.22
CA LYS A 16 6.42 12.17 9.70
C LYS A 16 7.91 11.87 9.57
N ALA A 17 8.45 10.94 10.38
CA ALA A 17 9.85 10.57 10.33
C ALA A 17 10.15 9.72 9.08
N ASN A 18 9.30 8.75 8.79
CA ASN A 18 9.30 7.93 7.59
C ASN A 18 9.10 8.79 6.34
N PHE A 19 8.19 9.77 6.37
CA PHE A 19 8.04 10.73 5.26
C PHE A 19 9.33 11.51 4.96
N GLY A 20 10.03 11.99 6.01
CA GLY A 20 11.32 12.66 5.84
C GLY A 20 12.41 11.72 5.31
N LEU A 21 12.42 10.49 5.79
CA LEU A 21 13.35 9.45 5.35
C LEU A 21 13.14 9.08 3.87
N PHE A 22 11.89 8.96 3.41
CA PHE A 22 11.59 8.63 2.01
C PHE A 22 11.96 9.74 1.03
N GLN A 23 11.94 11.00 1.47
CA GLN A 23 12.45 12.10 0.65
C GLN A 23 13.97 12.04 0.46
N ALA A 24 14.71 11.54 1.46
CA ALA A 24 16.17 11.41 1.39
C ALA A 24 16.62 10.07 0.78
N ASP A 25 15.86 9.00 0.98
CA ASP A 25 16.18 7.64 0.56
C ASP A 25 14.98 6.95 -0.10
N LEU A 26 15.00 6.97 -1.43
CA LEU A 26 14.00 6.31 -2.26
C LEU A 26 14.02 4.78 -2.10
N LYS A 27 15.15 4.16 -1.74
CA LYS A 27 15.24 2.70 -1.54
C LYS A 27 14.47 2.28 -0.29
N ALA A 28 14.49 3.11 0.75
CA ALA A 28 13.68 2.87 1.94
C ALA A 28 12.18 2.94 1.62
N ALA A 29 11.77 3.85 0.74
CA ALA A 29 10.39 3.93 0.25
C ALA A 29 9.99 2.67 -0.55
N ASP A 30 10.87 2.19 -1.44
CA ASP A 30 10.64 0.95 -2.20
C ASP A 30 10.55 -0.28 -1.28
N ALA A 31 11.42 -0.37 -0.27
CA ALA A 31 11.36 -1.43 0.72
C ALA A 31 10.03 -1.44 1.48
N LEU A 32 9.51 -0.27 1.86
CA LEU A 32 8.18 -0.16 2.46
C LEU A 32 7.09 -0.62 1.48
N ALA A 33 7.11 -0.16 0.23
CA ALA A 33 6.15 -0.58 -0.78
C ALA A 33 6.14 -2.10 -0.99
N MET A 34 7.30 -2.76 -0.93
CA MET A 34 7.40 -4.22 -0.99
C MET A 34 6.77 -4.92 0.23
N THR A 35 6.83 -4.32 1.41
CA THR A 35 6.15 -4.85 2.62
C THR A 35 4.63 -4.67 2.53
N CYS A 36 4.15 -3.53 2.03
CA CYS A 36 2.74 -3.26 1.72
C CYS A 36 2.21 -4.29 0.70
N ARG A 37 2.96 -4.54 -0.38
CA ARG A 37 2.59 -5.55 -1.41
C ARG A 37 2.46 -6.96 -0.84
N ARG A 38 3.26 -7.29 0.19
CA ARG A 38 3.18 -8.55 0.93
C ARG A 38 2.08 -8.61 1.97
N ARG A 39 1.30 -7.52 2.13
CA ARG A 39 0.21 -7.39 3.11
C ARG A 39 0.68 -7.42 4.56
N GLU A 40 1.97 -7.12 4.79
CA GLU A 40 2.58 -7.13 6.12
C GLU A 40 2.26 -5.87 6.93
N ARG A 41 1.72 -4.83 6.27
CA ARG A 41 1.38 -3.52 6.85
C ARG A 41 -0.11 -3.18 6.72
N ASP A 42 -0.95 -4.20 6.59
CA ASP A 42 -2.41 -4.04 6.47
C ASP A 42 -3.03 -3.33 7.68
N ASP A 43 -2.37 -3.36 8.83
CA ASP A 43 -2.71 -2.62 10.04
C ASP A 43 -2.65 -1.10 9.85
N LEU A 44 -1.77 -0.62 8.96
CA LEU A 44 -1.61 0.80 8.62
C LEU A 44 -2.47 1.24 7.44
N LEU A 45 -3.30 0.35 6.90
CA LEU A 45 -4.11 0.64 5.74
C LEU A 45 -5.27 1.58 6.14
N ILE A 46 -5.25 2.79 5.58
CA ILE A 46 -6.26 3.84 5.86
C ILE A 46 -7.63 3.39 5.35
N GLN A 47 -7.66 2.79 4.15
CA GLN A 47 -8.87 2.24 3.58
C GLN A 47 -8.80 0.72 3.61
N LYS A 48 -9.49 0.10 4.60
CA LYS A 48 -9.56 -1.36 4.72
C LYS A 48 -10.07 -1.99 3.42
N PRO A 49 -9.42 -3.04 2.91
CA PRO A 49 -9.85 -3.63 1.66
C PRO A 49 -11.13 -4.43 1.87
N GLY A 50 -11.99 -4.45 0.86
CA GLY A 50 -13.10 -5.39 0.83
C GLY A 50 -12.61 -6.85 0.75
N ALA A 51 -13.50 -7.79 1.07
CA ALA A 51 -13.20 -9.24 1.12
C ALA A 51 -12.64 -9.85 -0.18
N LYS A 52 -12.68 -9.12 -1.31
CA LYS A 52 -12.20 -9.56 -2.63
C LYS A 52 -10.83 -8.99 -3.03
N ARG A 53 -10.04 -8.46 -2.09
CA ARG A 53 -8.70 -7.92 -2.40
C ARG A 53 -7.76 -8.97 -3.01
N GLY A 54 -7.38 -8.73 -4.25
CA GLY A 54 -6.48 -9.60 -5.02
C GLY A 54 -7.11 -10.90 -5.52
N MET A 55 -8.45 -11.03 -5.48
CA MET A 55 -9.13 -12.08 -6.25
C MET A 55 -9.49 -11.54 -7.63
N ALA A 56 -8.93 -12.15 -8.67
CA ALA A 56 -9.50 -12.05 -10.02
C ALA A 56 -10.91 -12.68 -9.96
N ILE A 57 -11.94 -11.91 -10.30
CA ILE A 57 -13.29 -12.42 -10.50
C ILE A 57 -13.46 -12.98 -11.91
#